data_AF-A0A420HLY5-F1
#
_entry.id   AF-A0A420HLY5-F1
#
_cell.length_a   1.000
_cell.length_b   1.000
_cell.length_c   1.000
_cell.angle_alpha   90.00
_cell.angle_beta   90.00
_cell.angle_gamma   90.00
#
_symmetry.space_group_name_H-M   'P 1'
#
loop_
_entity.id
_entity.type
_entity.pdbx_description
1 polymer ?
#
loop_
_entity_poly.entity_id
_entity_poly.type
_entity_poly.pdbx_seq_one_letter_code
_entity_poly.pdbx_strand_id
1 'polypeptide(L)'
;IDVVTSEQIRQYIRLRQTDYEEWHIGDTELYDSYRIEFINFERHHFEKAKNETKPLRNFLRKNGVFVRKAGRLIAGEMVKALHEPETWPLDDKERPQLTDNQPQQNSSSNLNQNFSRRNGKIG
;
A
#
# COMPACT_ATOMS: atom_id res chain seq x y z
N ILE A 1 -30.11 -12.99 8.76
CA ILE A 1 -28.71 -12.52 8.88
C ILE A 1 -27.86 -13.65 8.34
N ASP A 2 -27.38 -13.54 7.12
CA ASP A 2 -26.43 -14.51 6.57
C ASP A 2 -25.12 -14.37 7.37
N VAL A 3 -24.84 -15.37 8.21
CA VAL A 3 -23.59 -15.42 8.97
C VAL A 3 -22.51 -15.81 7.97
N VAL A 4 -21.68 -14.84 7.56
CA VAL A 4 -20.53 -15.14 6.71
C VAL A 4 -19.60 -16.09 7.48
N THR A 5 -19.45 -17.28 6.93
CA THR A 5 -18.66 -18.37 7.51
C THR A 5 -17.17 -18.08 7.36
N SER A 6 -16.34 -18.68 8.21
CA SER A 6 -14.88 -18.54 8.08
C SER A 6 -14.36 -19.01 6.73
N GLU A 7 -15.00 -20.01 6.11
CA GLU A 7 -14.56 -20.52 4.81
C GLU A 7 -14.86 -19.53 3.68
N GLN A 8 -16.04 -18.92 3.68
CA GLN A 8 -16.38 -17.87 2.70
C GLN A 8 -15.38 -16.70 2.77
N ILE A 9 -15.00 -16.26 3.97
CA ILE A 9 -14.02 -15.18 4.13
C ILE A 9 -12.65 -15.62 3.60
N ARG A 10 -12.21 -16.84 3.91
CA ARG A 10 -10.93 -17.38 3.41
C ARG A 10 -10.92 -17.47 1.89
N GLN A 11 -11.98 -18.02 1.30
CA GLN A 11 -12.10 -18.15 -0.15
C GLN A 11 -12.12 -16.79 -0.84
N TYR A 12 -12.82 -15.81 -0.27
CA TYR A 12 -12.83 -14.44 -0.80
C TYR A 12 -11.43 -13.81 -0.78
N ILE A 13 -10.68 -13.93 0.32
CA ILE A 13 -9.30 -13.44 0.41
C ILE A 13 -8.41 -14.09 -0.66
N ARG A 14 -8.50 -15.42 -0.83
CA ARG A 14 -7.72 -16.14 -1.84
C ARG A 14 -8.05 -15.68 -3.25
N LEU A 15 -9.34 -15.56 -3.58
CA LEU A 15 -9.81 -15.10 -4.89
C LEU A 15 -9.20 -13.74 -5.22
N ARG A 16 -9.33 -12.75 -4.32
CA ARG A 16 -8.78 -11.40 -4.52
C ARG A 16 -7.27 -11.41 -4.68
N GLN A 17 -6.55 -12.21 -3.87
CA GLN A 17 -5.10 -12.32 -4.03
C GLN A 17 -4.72 -12.91 -5.39
N THR A 18 -5.43 -13.93 -5.88
CA THR A 18 -5.25 -14.49 -7.22
C THR A 18 -5.49 -13.45 -8.30
N ASP A 19 -6.59 -12.68 -8.21
CA ASP A 19 -6.87 -11.62 -9.19
C ASP A 19 -5.74 -10.58 -9.21
N TYR A 20 -5.21 -10.20 -8.06
CA TYR A 20 -4.10 -9.25 -7.97
C TYR A 20 -2.82 -9.79 -8.61
N GLU A 21 -2.54 -11.09 -8.43
CA GLU A 21 -1.40 -11.78 -9.05
C GLU A 21 -1.55 -11.85 -10.57
N GLU A 22 -2.73 -12.25 -11.06
CA GLU A 22 -3.03 -12.38 -12.49
C GLU A 22 -2.97 -11.05 -13.24
N TRP A 23 -3.41 -9.97 -12.59
CA TRP A 23 -3.45 -8.64 -13.19
C TRP A 23 -2.15 -7.86 -12.98
N HIS A 24 -1.18 -8.44 -12.25
CA HIS A 24 0.10 -7.83 -11.93
C HIS A 24 -0.01 -6.45 -11.26
N ILE A 25 -1.05 -6.24 -10.45
CA ILE A 25 -1.25 -4.94 -9.79
C ILE A 25 -0.30 -4.80 -8.59
N GLY A 26 0.18 -3.58 -8.37
CA GLY A 26 1.12 -3.25 -7.30
C GLY A 26 0.97 -1.81 -6.82
N ASP A 27 1.74 -1.47 -5.79
CA ASP A 27 1.87 -0.13 -5.22
C ASP A 27 0.50 0.53 -4.95
N THR A 28 0.24 1.67 -5.59
CA THR A 28 -0.99 2.46 -5.35
C THR A 28 -2.23 1.76 -5.89
N GLU A 29 -2.13 1.09 -7.04
CA GLU A 29 -3.27 0.38 -7.66
C GLU A 29 -3.71 -0.81 -6.81
N LEU A 30 -2.74 -1.54 -6.26
CA LEU A 30 -3.03 -2.62 -5.32
C LEU A 30 -3.65 -2.07 -4.03
N TYR A 31 -3.17 -0.93 -3.52
CA TYR A 31 -3.75 -0.30 -2.33
C TYR A 31 -5.22 0.09 -2.54
N ASP A 32 -5.54 0.74 -3.67
CA ASP A 32 -6.90 1.16 -3.98
C ASP A 32 -7.83 -0.05 -4.15
N SER A 33 -7.37 -1.09 -4.86
CA SER A 33 -8.11 -2.34 -5.03
C SER A 33 -8.34 -3.04 -3.68
N TYR A 34 -7.31 -3.13 -2.85
CA TYR A 34 -7.41 -3.69 -1.50
C TYR A 34 -8.43 -2.92 -0.65
N ARG A 35 -8.37 -1.58 -0.68
CA ARG A 35 -9.28 -0.73 0.07
C ARG A 35 -10.73 -0.92 -0.35
N ILE A 36 -11.01 -0.95 -1.65
CA ILE A 36 -12.39 -1.08 -2.18
C ILE A 36 -12.98 -2.45 -1.85
N GLU A 37 -12.24 -3.51 -2.12
CA GLU A 37 -12.72 -4.90 -1.96
C GLU A 37 -12.93 -5.26 -0.48
N PHE A 38 -12.08 -4.74 0.41
CA PHE A 38 -12.14 -5.07 1.83
C PHE A 38 -12.73 -3.95 2.70
N ILE A 39 -13.37 -2.91 2.14
CA ILE A 39 -13.86 -1.74 2.92
C ILE A 39 -14.82 -2.12 4.05
N ASN A 40 -15.60 -3.18 3.86
CA ASN A 40 -16.57 -3.69 4.85
C ASN A 40 -15.97 -4.72 5.82
N PHE A 41 -14.69 -5.08 5.65
CA PHE A 41 -14.02 -6.01 6.55
C PHE A 41 -13.60 -5.32 7.84
N GLU A 42 -14.30 -5.67 8.91
CA GLU A 42 -13.82 -5.42 10.25
C GLU A 42 -12.79 -6.44 10.73
N ARG A 43 -12.16 -6.14 11.87
CA ARG A 43 -11.12 -6.96 12.52
C ARG A 43 -11.53 -8.43 12.65
N HIS A 44 -12.77 -8.68 13.07
CA HIS A 44 -13.25 -10.03 13.33
C HIS A 44 -13.32 -10.89 12.05
N HIS A 45 -13.46 -10.29 10.86
CA HIS A 45 -13.41 -11.01 9.59
C HIS A 45 -12.01 -11.55 9.31
N PHE A 46 -11.00 -10.70 9.48
CA PHE A 46 -9.59 -11.12 9.37
C PHE A 46 -9.22 -12.13 10.47
N GLU A 47 -9.74 -11.98 11.70
CA GLU A 47 -9.52 -12.99 12.75
C GLU A 47 -10.15 -14.34 12.42
N LYS A 48 -11.31 -14.39 11.75
CA LYS A 48 -11.90 -15.66 11.25
C LYS A 48 -11.07 -16.28 10.13
N ALA A 49 -10.40 -15.45 9.34
CA ALA A 49 -9.61 -15.88 8.20
C ALA A 49 -8.19 -16.34 8.54
N LYS A 50 -7.76 -16.34 9.82
CA LYS A 50 -6.38 -16.57 10.34
C LYS A 50 -5.30 -17.01 9.34
N ASN A 51 -5.50 -18.16 8.70
CA ASN A 51 -4.55 -18.78 7.78
C ASN A 51 -4.29 -17.94 6.52
N GLU A 52 -5.24 -17.11 6.08
CA GLU A 52 -5.17 -16.29 4.87
C GLU A 52 -4.79 -14.82 5.15
N THR A 53 -5.05 -14.32 6.35
CA THR A 53 -4.70 -12.93 6.71
C THR A 53 -3.20 -12.66 6.66
N LYS A 54 -2.40 -13.63 7.12
CA LYS A 54 -0.93 -13.51 7.09
C LYS A 54 -0.37 -13.57 5.67
N PRO A 55 -0.77 -14.52 4.81
CA PRO A 55 -0.48 -14.49 3.38
C PRO A 55 -0.87 -13.17 2.71
N LEU A 56 -2.11 -12.71 2.89
CA LEU A 56 -2.58 -11.46 2.28
C LEU A 56 -1.72 -10.27 2.69
N ARG A 57 -1.43 -10.09 3.99
CA ARG A 57 -0.53 -9.01 4.45
C ARG A 57 0.86 -9.10 3.79
N ASN A 58 1.43 -10.30 3.73
CA ASN A 58 2.74 -10.49 3.14
C ASN A 58 2.73 -10.18 1.64
N PHE A 59 1.64 -10.56 0.95
CA PHE A 59 1.42 -10.24 -0.45
C PHE A 59 1.36 -8.73 -0.67
N LEU A 60 0.54 -8.02 0.11
CA LEU A 60 0.42 -6.55 0.05
C LEU A 60 1.80 -5.88 0.21
N ARG A 61 2.54 -6.25 1.25
CA ARG A 61 3.90 -5.72 1.50
C ARG A 61 4.87 -5.99 0.37
N LYS A 62 4.89 -7.22 -0.15
CA LYS A 62 5.78 -7.61 -1.26
C LYS A 62 5.52 -6.77 -2.51
N ASN A 63 4.28 -6.34 -2.72
CA ASN A 63 3.83 -5.61 -3.89
C ASN A 63 3.55 -4.13 -3.60
N GLY A 64 4.29 -3.50 -2.68
CA GLY A 64 4.26 -2.03 -2.53
C GLY A 64 3.33 -1.47 -1.45
N VAL A 65 2.41 -2.28 -0.91
CA VAL A 65 1.42 -1.81 0.07
C VAL A 65 1.90 -2.06 1.49
N PHE A 66 2.15 -0.99 2.22
CA PHE A 66 2.58 -1.11 3.60
C PHE A 66 1.42 -1.57 4.49
N VAL A 67 1.65 -2.69 5.19
CA VAL A 67 0.84 -3.09 6.33
C VAL A 67 1.78 -3.48 7.46
N ARG A 68 1.57 -2.91 8.66
CA ARG A 68 2.45 -3.13 9.79
C ARG A 68 2.49 -4.62 10.20
N LYS A 69 3.70 -5.11 10.47
CA LYS A 69 3.89 -6.47 11.02
C LYS A 69 3.67 -6.47 12.52
N ALA A 70 2.47 -6.83 12.95
CA ALA A 70 2.17 -7.07 14.36
C ALA A 70 1.69 -8.51 14.56
N GLY A 71 2.54 -9.38 15.13
CA GLY A 71 2.34 -10.84 15.19
C GLY A 71 0.90 -11.28 15.46
N ARG A 72 0.43 -11.18 16.71
CA ARG A 72 -0.95 -11.54 17.10
C ARG A 72 -1.99 -10.50 16.71
N LEU A 73 -1.59 -9.28 16.39
CA LEU A 73 -2.48 -8.15 16.11
C LEU A 73 -2.69 -7.91 14.61
N ILE A 74 -2.31 -8.87 13.77
CA ILE A 74 -2.34 -8.74 12.32
C ILE A 74 -3.70 -8.27 11.79
N ALA A 75 -4.79 -8.82 12.31
CA ALA A 75 -6.14 -8.45 11.90
C ALA A 75 -6.46 -6.97 12.17
N GLY A 76 -5.96 -6.42 13.27
CA GLY A 76 -6.13 -4.99 13.57
C GLY A 76 -5.30 -4.12 12.63
N GLU A 77 -4.08 -4.53 12.31
CA GLU A 77 -3.22 -3.78 11.38
C GLU A 77 -3.74 -3.82 9.93
N MET A 78 -4.40 -4.91 9.51
CA MET A 78 -5.10 -4.97 8.22
C MET A 78 -6.22 -3.92 8.15
N VAL A 79 -7.05 -3.82 9.20
CA VAL A 79 -8.13 -2.82 9.23
C VAL A 79 -7.59 -1.40 9.25
N LYS A 80 -6.55 -1.13 10.05
CA LYS A 80 -5.90 0.19 10.03
C LYS A 80 -5.41 0.55 8.65
N ALA A 81 -4.73 -0.38 7.96
CA ALA A 81 -4.26 -0.16 6.60
C ALA A 81 -5.38 0.11 5.59
N LEU A 82 -6.64 -0.29 5.84
CA LEU A 82 -7.77 0.06 4.97
C LEU A 82 -8.22 1.53 5.10
N HIS A 83 -8.09 2.10 6.29
CA HIS A 83 -8.62 3.42 6.61
C HIS A 83 -7.55 4.52 6.66
N GLU A 84 -6.34 4.14 7.03
CA GLU A 84 -5.21 5.02 7.27
C GLU A 84 -4.02 4.53 6.44
N PRO A 85 -3.82 5.04 5.20
CA PRO A 85 -2.65 4.70 4.40
C PRO A 85 -1.40 5.18 5.15
N GLU A 86 -0.65 4.23 5.69
CA GLU A 86 0.59 4.51 6.41
C GLU A 86 1.76 4.43 5.42
N THR A 87 2.70 5.38 5.50
CA THR A 87 3.89 5.36 4.67
C THR A 87 4.88 4.31 5.20
N TRP A 88 5.65 3.71 4.29
CA TRP A 88 6.72 2.80 4.67
C TRP A 88 7.73 3.51 5.61
N PRO A 89 8.04 2.93 6.78
CA PRO A 89 9.11 3.43 7.63
C PRO A 89 10.43 3.47 6.85
N LEU A 90 11.26 4.49 7.10
CA LEU A 90 12.53 4.67 6.39
C LEU A 90 13.50 3.50 6.60
N ASP A 91 13.40 2.82 7.74
CA ASP A 91 14.25 1.71 8.17
C ASP A 91 13.62 0.32 7.95
N ASP A 92 12.44 0.25 7.32
CA ASP A 92 11.79 -1.04 7.05
C ASP A 92 12.57 -1.80 5.95
N LYS A 93 13.16 -2.92 6.34
CA LYS A 93 14.00 -3.78 5.47
C LYS A 93 13.23 -4.42 4.32
N GLU A 94 11.91 -4.47 4.40
CA GLU A 94 11.05 -5.02 3.35
C GLU A 94 10.41 -3.95 2.49
N ARG A 95 10.73 -2.66 2.75
CA ARG A 95 10.32 -1.58 1.88
C ARG A 95 10.80 -1.90 0.46
N PRO A 96 9.88 -2.02 -0.51
CA PRO A 96 10.29 -2.19 -1.89
C PRO A 96 11.17 -1.01 -2.27
N GLN A 97 12.37 -1.30 -2.76
CA GLN A 97 13.22 -0.29 -3.34
C GLN A 97 12.49 0.18 -4.59
N LEU A 98 11.88 1.37 -4.52
CA LEU A 98 11.37 2.06 -5.70
C LEU A 98 12.55 2.15 -6.65
N THR A 99 12.58 1.33 -7.70
CA THR A 99 13.53 1.54 -8.79
C THR A 99 13.17 2.89 -9.40
N ASP A 100 14.11 3.83 -9.39
CA ASP A 100 14.02 5.26 -9.75
C ASP A 100 13.53 5.60 -11.18
N ASN A 101 12.65 4.80 -11.80
CA ASN A 101 12.19 4.96 -13.18
C ASN A 101 10.72 5.35 -13.32
N GLN A 102 10.12 6.02 -12.33
CA GLN A 102 8.89 6.80 -12.57
C GLN A 102 9.15 8.28 -12.28
N PRO A 103 8.94 9.18 -13.27
CA PRO A 103 9.21 10.60 -13.11
C PRO A 103 8.27 11.18 -12.05
N GLN A 104 8.84 11.69 -10.96
CA GLN A 104 8.14 12.53 -10.02
C GLN A 104 7.46 13.67 -10.79
N GLN A 105 6.14 13.67 -10.75
CA GLN A 105 5.36 14.74 -11.34
C GLN A 105 5.75 16.06 -10.69
N ASN A 106 6.12 17.00 -11.55
CA ASN A 106 6.31 18.41 -11.27
C ASN A 106 5.22 18.94 -10.34
N SER A 107 5.63 19.45 -9.18
CA SER A 107 4.84 20.40 -8.40
C SER A 107 5.79 21.45 -7.83
N SER A 108 6.03 22.45 -8.67
CA SER A 108 6.17 23.87 -8.35
C SER A 108 6.77 24.24 -7.00
N SER A 109 8.09 24.48 -6.96
CA SER A 109 8.68 25.62 -6.24
C SER A 109 10.18 25.75 -6.57
N ASN A 110 10.48 26.46 -7.66
CA ASN A 110 11.76 27.16 -7.78
C ASN A 110 11.50 28.51 -8.43
N LEU A 111 10.73 29.34 -7.73
CA LEU A 111 10.81 30.77 -7.89
C LEU A 111 11.93 31.23 -6.94
N ASN A 112 12.90 31.93 -7.52
CA ASN A 112 13.93 32.74 -6.89
C ASN A 112 15.25 32.02 -6.56
N GLN A 113 16.25 32.24 -7.41
CA GLN A 113 17.47 33.00 -7.10
C GLN A 113 18.50 32.80 -8.23
N ASN A 114 18.53 33.72 -9.20
CA ASN A 114 19.75 34.08 -9.94
C ASN A 114 19.50 35.29 -10.86
N PHE A 115 19.13 36.41 -10.24
CA PHE A 115 19.41 37.71 -10.85
C PHE A 115 20.69 38.25 -10.22
N SER A 116 21.83 37.99 -10.87
CA SER A 116 22.94 38.93 -10.93
C SER A 116 24.05 38.44 -11.84
N ARG A 117 24.58 39.40 -12.61
CA ARG A 117 25.82 39.38 -13.41
C ARG A 117 25.67 38.94 -14.86
N ARG A 118 25.19 39.88 -15.67
CA ARG A 118 25.96 40.36 -16.83
C ARG A 118 25.46 41.74 -17.27
N ASN A 119 26.04 42.78 -16.67
CA ASN A 119 26.11 44.11 -17.27
C ASN A 119 27.54 44.61 -17.16
N GLY A 120 28.10 45.04 -18.29
CA GLY A 120 29.31 45.85 -18.38
C GLY A 120 30.57 45.10 -18.83
N LYS A 121 30.93 45.23 -20.11
CA LYS A 121 31.98 46.19 -20.49
C LYS A 121 32.01 46.38 -22.00
N ILE A 122 31.71 47.62 -22.39
CA ILE A 122 32.04 48.25 -23.66
C ILE A 122 33.47 48.75 -23.53
N GLY A 123 34.29 48.58 -24.56
CA GLY A 123 35.67 49.06 -24.64
C GLY A 123 36.29 48.62 -25.95
#